data_AF-A0A850Q3T7-F1
#
_entry.id   AF-A0A850Q3T7-F1
#
_cell.length_a   1.000
_cell.length_b   1.000
_cell.length_c   1.000
_cell.angle_alpha   90.00
_cell.angle_beta   90.00
_cell.angle_gamma   90.00
#
_symmetry.space_group_name_H-M   'P 1'
#
loop_
_entity.id
_entity.type
_entity.pdbx_description
1 polymer ?
#
loop_
_entity_poly.entity_id
_entity_poly.type
_entity_poly.pdbx_seq_one_letter_code
_entity_poly.pdbx_strand_id
1 'polypeptide(L)' 'MNKHIEIYTDGSSLGNPGPGGWGTVVVINGKIVEELGGHDKDTTNNRMELQAAIEALKYINKKHKDDHVTI' A
#
# COMPACT_ATOMS: atom_id res chain seq x y z
N MET A 1 -12.06 16.89 13.56
CA MET A 1 -12.72 15.64 13.15
C MET A 1 -11.65 14.78 12.55
N ASN A 2 -11.38 13.59 13.09
CA ASN A 2 -10.43 12.66 12.49
C ASN A 2 -11.00 12.22 11.14
N LYS A 3 -10.21 12.33 10.07
CA LYS A 3 -10.67 11.84 8.77
C LYS A 3 -10.60 10.32 8.80
N HIS A 4 -11.59 9.68 8.19
CA HIS A 4 -11.49 8.26 7.90
C HIS A 4 -10.73 8.09 6.59
N ILE A 5 -9.67 7.28 6.63
CA ILE A 5 -8.84 6.95 5.49
C ILE A 5 -9.00 5.46 5.23
N GLU A 6 -9.35 5.13 4.00
CA GLU A 6 -9.39 3.76 3.50
C GLU A 6 -8.14 3.54 2.66
N ILE A 7 -7.46 2.43 2.88
CA ILE A 7 -6.31 2.02 2.09
C ILE A 7 -6.60 0.67 1.48
N TYR A 8 -6.25 0.51 0.21
CA TYR A 8 -6.27 -0.76 -0.47
C TYR A 8 -4.85 -1.11 -0.88
N THR A 9 -4.41 -2.32 -0.57
CA THR A 9 -3.07 -2.81 -0.86
C THR A 9 -3.15 -4.08 -1.67
N ASP A 10 -2.24 -4.24 -2.62
CA ASP A 10 -2.08 -5.49 -3.35
C ASP A 10 -0.61 -5.70 -3.73
N GLY A 11 -0.23 -6.95 -3.97
CA GLY A 11 1.11 -7.31 -4.39
C GLY A 11 1.14 -8.65 -5.08
N SER A 12 1.93 -8.75 -6.15
CA SER A 12 2.05 -9.99 -6.92
C SER A 12 3.46 -10.17 -7.49
N SER A 13 3.78 -11.42 -7.85
CA SER A 13 5.02 -11.80 -8.50
C SER A 13 4.76 -12.78 -9.65
N LEU A 14 5.47 -12.59 -10.76
CA LEU A 14 5.51 -13.52 -11.90
C LEU A 14 6.50 -14.65 -11.58
N GLY A 15 6.01 -15.65 -10.87
CA GLY A 15 6.82 -16.70 -10.26
C GLY A 15 6.98 -16.48 -8.75
N ASN A 16 7.45 -17.49 -8.02
CA ASN A 16 7.57 -17.43 -6.56
C ASN A 16 8.82 -18.20 -6.07
N PRO A 17 10.04 -17.67 -6.27
CA PRO A 17 10.33 -16.26 -6.58
C PRO A 17 10.32 -15.88 -8.08
N GLY A 18 10.24 -14.58 -8.37
CA GLY A 18 10.30 -13.99 -9.72
C GLY A 18 10.12 -12.45 -9.71
N PRO A 19 10.06 -11.80 -10.88
CA PRO A 19 9.79 -10.36 -10.96
C PRO A 19 8.39 -10.03 -10.42
N GLY A 20 8.29 -9.07 -9.51
CA GLY A 20 7.02 -8.71 -8.88
C GLY A 20 6.88 -7.23 -8.60
N GLY A 21 5.66 -6.83 -8.25
CA GLY A 21 5.29 -5.46 -7.95
C GLY A 21 4.22 -5.39 -6.88
N TRP A 22 4.12 -4.21 -6.28
CA TRP A 22 3.17 -3.92 -5.23
C TRP A 22 2.52 -2.56 -5.48
N GLY A 23 1.29 -2.39 -4.99
CA GLY A 23 0.50 -1.18 -5.17
C GLY A 23 -0.28 -0.84 -3.90
N THR A 24 -0.50 0.45 -3.69
CA THR A 24 -1.34 0.98 -2.61
C THR A 24 -2.16 2.15 -3.12
N VAL A 25 -3.46 2.13 -2.83
CA VAL A 25 -4.39 3.22 -3.15
C VAL A 25 -4.89 3.81 -1.83
N VAL A 26 -4.74 5.14 -1.67
CA VAL A 26 -5.25 5.87 -0.51
C VAL A 26 -6.53 6.60 -0.89
N VAL A 27 -7.60 6.34 -0.16
CA VAL A 27 -8.93 6.90 -0.39
C VAL A 27 -9.36 7.74 0.81
N ILE A 28 -9.74 8.99 0.54
CA ILE A 28 -10.27 9.92 1.54
C ILE A 28 -11.58 10.50 1.01
N ASN A 29 -12.66 10.39 1.79
CA ASN A 29 -14.00 10.82 1.40
C ASN A 29 -14.44 10.24 0.03
N GLY A 30 -14.15 8.96 -0.21
CA GLY A 30 -14.49 8.26 -1.44
C GLY A 30 -13.69 8.68 -2.68
N LYS A 31 -12.61 9.45 -2.52
CA LYS A 31 -11.72 9.86 -3.62
C LYS A 31 -10.34 9.29 -3.44
N ILE A 32 -9.76 8.76 -4.51
CA ILE A 32 -8.34 8.43 -4.57
C ILE A 32 -7.56 9.73 -4.46
N VAL A 33 -6.69 9.82 -3.45
CA VAL A 33 -5.84 11.00 -3.21
C VAL A 33 -4.36 10.74 -3.44
N GLU A 34 -3.96 9.47 -3.43
CA GLU A 34 -2.58 9.06 -3.64
C GLU A 34 -2.53 7.60 -4.12
N GLU A 35 -1.58 7.30 -5.00
CA GLU A 35 -1.24 5.95 -5.44
C GLU A 35 0.27 5.73 -5.25
N LEU A 36 0.63 4.64 -4.57
CA LEU A 36 2.02 4.25 -4.34
C LEU A 36 2.28 2.91 -5.01
N GLY A 37 3.49 2.71 -5.49
CA GLY A 37 3.88 1.42 -6.03
C GLY A 37 5.38 1.29 -6.21
N GLY A 38 5.81 0.06 -6.41
CA GLY A 38 7.19 -0.29 -6.67
C GLY A 38 7.29 -1.70 -7.22
N HIS A 39 8.51 -2.08 -7.61
CA HIS A 39 8.77 -3.39 -8.17
C HIS A 39 10.11 -3.94 -7.68
N ASP A 40 10.26 -5.26 -7.73
CA ASP A 40 11.50 -5.98 -7.48
C ASP A 40 11.67 -7.06 -8.55
N LYS A 41 12.90 -7.24 -9.05
CA LYS A 41 13.21 -8.23 -10.09
C LYS A 41 13.18 -9.66 -9.57
N ASP A 42 13.34 -9.87 -8.26
CA ASP A 42 13.40 -11.21 -7.66
C ASP A 42 12.76 -11.23 -6.25
N THR A 43 11.45 -11.42 -6.22
CA THR A 43 10.62 -11.35 -5.01
C THR A 43 9.60 -12.49 -4.97
N THR A 44 8.75 -12.51 -3.93
CA THR A 44 7.65 -13.47 -3.73
C THR A 44 6.32 -12.74 -3.62
N ASN A 45 5.20 -13.43 -3.83
CA ASN A 45 3.86 -12.86 -3.63
C ASN A 45 3.72 -12.22 -2.23
N ASN A 46 4.01 -13.00 -1.19
CA ASN A 46 3.90 -12.53 0.20
C ASN A 46 4.80 -11.32 0.50
N ARG A 47 5.99 -11.23 -0.11
CA ARG A 47 6.86 -10.06 0.06
C ARG A 47 6.21 -8.81 -0.54
N MET A 48 5.59 -8.92 -1.72
CA MET A 48 4.94 -7.79 -2.38
C MET A 48 3.66 -7.36 -1.65
N GLU A 49 2.83 -8.30 -1.21
CA GLU A 49 1.63 -8.00 -0.41
C GLU A 49 2.00 -7.24 0.88
N LEU A 50 3.01 -7.73 1.62
CA LEU A 50 3.48 -7.07 2.83
C LEU A 50 4.17 -5.73 2.54
N GLN A 51 4.91 -5.62 1.43
CA GLN A 51 5.56 -4.38 1.03
C GLN A 51 4.54 -3.27 0.78
N ALA A 52 3.41 -3.57 0.13
CA ALA A 52 2.31 -2.61 -0.03
C ALA A 52 1.79 -2.10 1.31
N ALA A 53 1.46 -3.00 2.25
CA ALA A 53 0.99 -2.62 3.57
C ALA A 53 2.01 -1.78 4.36
N ILE A 54 3.30 -2.10 4.26
CA ILE A 54 4.37 -1.35 4.92
C ILE A 54 4.48 0.08 4.36
N GLU A 55 4.47 0.24 3.04
CA GLU A 55 4.58 1.56 2.42
C GLU A 55 3.33 2.42 2.66
N ALA A 56 2.15 1.79 2.73
CA ALA A 56 0.92 2.44 3.18
C ALA A 56 1.07 3.03 4.60
N LEU A 57 1.53 2.22 5.56
CA LEU A 57 1.73 2.66 6.95
C LEU A 57 2.78 3.76 7.08
N LYS A 58 3.86 3.70 6.29
CA LYS A 58 4.87 4.77 6.23
C LYS A 58 4.28 6.08 5.72
N TYR A 59 3.46 6.02 4.67
CA TYR A 59 2.75 7.18 4.13
C TYR A 59 1.82 7.81 5.19
N ILE A 60 1.00 6.98 5.84
CA ILE A 60 0.10 7.43 6.92
C ILE A 60 0.89 8.10 8.03
N ASN A 61 1.94 7.46 8.55
CA ASN A 61 2.72 8.00 9.66
C ASN A 61 3.33 9.38 9.32
N LYS A 62 3.60 9.66 8.05
CA LYS A 62 4.14 10.94 7.58
C LYS A 62 3.07 12.01 7.34
N LYS A 63 1.87 11.64 6.89
CA LYS A 63 0.85 12.57 6.36
C LYS A 63 -0.46 12.63 7.14
N HIS A 64 -0.78 11.56 7.87
CA HIS A 64 -2.10 11.27 8.44
C HIS A 64 -2.01 10.60 9.81
N LYS A 65 -1.00 10.96 10.61
CA LYS A 65 -0.65 10.29 11.87
C LYS A 65 -1.79 10.21 12.89
N ASP A 66 -2.67 11.22 12.90
CA ASP A 66 -3.77 11.33 13.88
C ASP A 66 -5.15 10.96 13.29
N ASP A 67 -5.20 10.52 12.02
CA ASP A 67 -6.42 10.12 11.33
C ASP A 67 -6.80 8.65 11.65
N HIS A 68 -8.08 8.31 11.53
CA HIS A 68 -8.54 6.92 11.67
C HIS A 68 -8.33 6.19 10.35
N VAL A 69 -7.61 5.07 10.38
CA VAL A 69 -7.20 4.33 9.19
C VAL A 69 -7.83 2.94 9.17
N THR A 70 -8.27 2.52 7.99
CA THR A 70 -8.61 1.13 7.66
C THR A 70 -7.76 0.70 6.46
N ILE A 71 -7.11 -0.46 6.54
CA ILE A 71 -6.33 -1.11 5.47
C ILE A 71 -6.98 -2.44 5.16
#